data_AF-A0A2V7S4F3-F1
#
_entry.id   AF-A0A2V7S4F3-F1
#
_cell.length_a   1.000
_cell.length_b   1.000
_cell.length_c   1.000
_cell.angle_alpha   90.00
_cell.angle_beta   90.00
_cell.angle_gamma   90.00
#
_symmetry.space_group_name_H-M   'P 1'
#
loop_
_entity.id
_entity.type
_entity.pdbx_description
1 polymer ?
#
loop_
_entity_poly.entity_id
_entity_poly.type
_entity_poly.pdbx_seq_one_letter_code
_entity_poly.pdbx_strand_id
1 'polypeptide(L)'
;MRPARIHAHPADPEDRRHPRRCGRYDLRDRARSRHVAELPVIRSSSGFTLVELMVAIMIFTFGLLAMAGTASLLMTMIAGSQSGTMAAAVAESRFEVLRATACASRTSGSTVSRGISEAWTRIALARADDVTVTVTFVRNRRARAESFQSFIPC
;
A
#
# COMPACT_ATOMS: atom_id res chain seq x y z
N MET A 1 18.05 -40.87 -23.91
CA MET A 1 19.03 -41.92 -23.53
C MET A 1 20.32 -41.67 -24.32
N ARG A 2 21.47 -41.81 -23.65
CA ARG A 2 22.88 -41.53 -24.06
C ARG A 2 23.39 -40.07 -23.88
N PRO A 3 24.25 -39.84 -22.87
CA PRO A 3 25.05 -38.61 -22.72
C PRO A 3 26.44 -38.77 -23.36
N ALA A 4 27.09 -37.65 -23.71
CA ALA A 4 28.50 -37.65 -24.13
C ALA A 4 29.35 -36.92 -23.08
N ARG A 5 30.30 -37.67 -22.52
CA ARG A 5 31.31 -37.25 -21.55
C ARG A 5 32.47 -36.51 -22.23
N ILE A 6 33.02 -35.61 -21.42
CA ILE A 6 34.27 -34.87 -21.49
C ILE A 6 35.47 -35.77 -21.79
N HIS A 7 36.43 -35.28 -22.59
CA HIS A 7 37.84 -35.58 -22.43
C HIS A 7 38.68 -34.31 -22.63
N ALA A 8 39.56 -34.05 -21.67
CA ALA A 8 40.62 -33.05 -21.72
C ALA A 8 41.94 -33.78 -21.48
N HIS A 9 42.98 -33.55 -22.29
CA HIS A 9 44.37 -33.43 -21.85
C HIS A 9 45.29 -32.92 -23.01
N PRO A 10 46.44 -32.29 -22.70
CA PRO A 10 47.11 -31.29 -23.54
C PRO A 10 48.51 -31.72 -24.03
N ALA A 11 49.26 -30.72 -24.52
CA ALA A 11 50.72 -30.61 -24.70
C ALA A 11 51.33 -31.03 -26.06
N ASP A 12 51.66 -29.99 -26.86
CA ASP A 12 53.00 -29.59 -27.40
C ASP A 12 54.10 -30.68 -27.55
N PRO A 13 54.97 -30.71 -28.59
CA PRO A 13 55.86 -29.59 -28.93
C PRO A 13 56.21 -29.34 -30.41
N GLU A 14 56.68 -28.09 -30.62
CA GLU A 14 57.78 -27.61 -31.47
C GLU A 14 58.12 -28.23 -32.84
N ASP A 15 58.42 -27.31 -33.76
CA ASP A 15 59.69 -27.19 -34.51
C ASP A 15 59.52 -27.06 -36.04
N ARG A 16 60.33 -26.12 -36.56
CA ARG A 16 60.90 -26.02 -37.92
C ARG A 16 60.37 -24.96 -38.89
N ARG A 17 60.98 -23.78 -38.74
CA ARG A 17 61.83 -23.10 -39.74
C ARG A 17 61.32 -23.01 -41.20
N HIS A 18 60.95 -21.78 -41.58
CA HIS A 18 61.43 -20.93 -42.72
C HIS A 18 62.08 -21.59 -43.97
N PRO A 19 62.06 -21.02 -45.21
CA PRO A 19 61.85 -19.59 -45.54
C PRO A 19 61.16 -19.26 -46.92
N ARG A 20 61.10 -17.94 -47.22
CA ARG A 20 61.05 -17.28 -48.56
C ARG A 20 59.70 -17.21 -49.31
N ARG A 21 59.17 -16.00 -49.48
CA ARG A 21 59.49 -15.11 -50.63
C ARG A 21 58.68 -13.80 -50.55
N CYS A 22 59.35 -12.74 -51.00
CA CYS A 22 58.82 -11.40 -51.21
C CYS A 22 57.61 -11.40 -52.16
N GLY A 23 56.56 -10.68 -51.76
CA GLY A 23 55.39 -10.38 -52.58
C GLY A 23 55.02 -8.91 -52.44
N ARG A 24 55.75 -8.09 -53.22
CA ARG A 24 55.47 -6.76 -53.74
C ARG A 24 54.16 -6.07 -53.28
N TYR A 25 54.38 -4.96 -52.61
CA TYR A 25 53.48 -3.84 -52.34
C TYR A 25 52.79 -3.36 -53.62
N ASP A 26 51.46 -3.44 -53.66
CA ASP A 26 50.64 -2.67 -54.58
C ASP A 26 49.73 -1.77 -53.74
N LEU A 27 50.19 -0.52 -53.58
CA LEU A 27 49.45 0.61 -53.03
C LEU A 27 48.32 0.93 -53.99
N ARG A 28 47.18 0.25 -53.83
CA ARG A 28 45.93 0.71 -54.42
C ARG A 28 45.27 1.69 -53.46
N ASP A 29 45.40 2.96 -53.83
CA ASP A 29 44.56 4.09 -53.43
C ASP A 29 43.11 3.66 -53.25
N ARG A 30 42.75 3.40 -52.00
CA ARG A 30 41.39 3.59 -51.54
C ARG A 30 41.44 4.88 -50.76
N ALA A 31 40.95 5.95 -51.41
CA ALA A 31 40.46 7.16 -50.78
C ALA A 31 39.46 6.74 -49.68
N ARG A 32 40.01 6.43 -48.50
CA ARG A 32 39.26 6.06 -47.33
C ARG A 32 38.82 7.40 -46.76
N SER A 33 37.64 7.83 -47.20
CA SER A 33 36.86 8.88 -46.57
C SER A 33 36.83 8.55 -45.08
N ARG A 34 37.76 9.14 -44.33
CA ARG A 34 37.72 9.20 -42.87
C ARG A 34 36.61 10.18 -42.56
N HIS A 35 35.37 9.71 -42.69
CA HIS A 35 34.37 10.13 -41.73
C HIS A 35 34.88 9.65 -40.38
N VAL A 36 35.66 10.51 -39.74
CA VAL A 36 35.81 10.48 -38.30
C VAL A 36 34.38 10.61 -37.82
N ALA A 37 33.78 9.48 -37.47
CA ALA A 37 32.55 9.49 -36.71
C ALA A 37 32.94 10.17 -35.40
N GLU A 38 32.76 11.49 -35.34
CA GLU A 38 32.65 12.20 -34.09
C GLU A 38 31.42 11.62 -33.41
N LEU A 39 31.64 10.51 -32.70
CA LEU A 39 30.68 10.02 -31.73
C LEU A 39 30.42 11.20 -30.79
N PRO A 40 29.17 11.66 -30.65
CA PRO A 40 28.87 12.74 -29.74
C PRO A 40 29.28 12.26 -28.34
N VAL A 41 30.39 12.79 -27.83
CA VAL A 41 30.74 12.68 -26.43
C VAL A 41 29.65 13.44 -25.71
N ILE A 42 28.70 12.71 -25.11
CA ILE A 42 27.72 13.31 -24.22
C ILE A 42 28.53 13.88 -23.05
N ARG A 43 28.85 15.17 -23.12
CA ARG A 43 29.46 15.90 -22.01
C ARG A 43 28.40 16.11 -20.96
N SER A 44 28.17 15.09 -20.13
CA SER A 44 27.38 15.21 -18.92
C SER A 44 28.31 15.57 -17.76
N SER A 45 28.67 16.85 -17.65
CA SER A 45 29.37 17.37 -16.48
C SER A 45 28.71 18.64 -15.98
N SER A 46 27.43 18.54 -15.61
CA SER A 46 26.78 19.48 -14.71
C SER A 46 26.95 18.92 -13.30
N GLY A 47 27.95 19.41 -12.57
CA GLY A 47 28.04 19.19 -11.13
C GLY A 47 26.95 20.00 -10.42
N PHE A 48 26.34 19.43 -9.39
CA PHE A 48 25.41 20.15 -8.53
C PHE A 48 26.19 21.19 -7.72
N THR A 49 25.62 22.39 -7.58
CA THR A 49 26.20 23.38 -6.66
C THR A 49 25.90 22.99 -5.23
N LEU A 50 26.76 23.40 -4.28
CA LEU A 50 26.52 23.15 -2.85
C LEU A 50 25.17 23.75 -2.41
N VAL A 51 24.82 24.92 -2.95
CA VAL A 51 23.55 25.60 -2.70
C VAL A 51 22.36 24.78 -3.21
N GLU A 52 22.47 24.15 -4.37
CA GLU A 52 21.41 23.31 -4.94
C GLU A 52 21.13 22.08 -4.06
N LEU A 53 22.19 21.44 -3.55
CA LEU A 53 22.03 20.33 -2.60
C LEU A 53 21.38 20.81 -1.29
N MET A 54 21.80 21.97 -0.77
CA MET A 54 21.19 22.55 0.44
C MET A 54 19.70 22.83 0.26
N VAL A 55 19.32 23.39 -0.88
CA VAL A 55 17.90 23.64 -1.21
C VAL A 55 17.14 22.32 -1.39
N ALA A 56 17.73 21.32 -2.04
CA ALA A 56 17.12 20.01 -2.24
C ALA A 56 16.82 19.31 -0.90
N ILE A 57 17.78 19.26 0.03
CA ILE A 57 17.55 18.65 1.35
C ILE A 57 16.55 19.46 2.18
N MET A 58 16.52 20.79 2.02
CA MET A 58 15.55 21.64 2.71
C MET A 58 14.13 21.33 2.24
N ILE A 59 13.90 21.29 0.92
CA ILE A 59 12.59 20.92 0.36
C ILE A 59 12.22 19.47 0.75
N PHE A 60 13.19 18.55 0.71
CA PHE A 60 12.97 17.15 1.07
C PHE A 60 12.55 17.00 2.54
N THR A 61 13.22 17.69 3.46
CA THR A 61 12.88 17.64 4.89
C THR A 61 11.50 18.24 5.18
N PHE A 62 11.14 19.36 4.55
CA PHE A 62 9.77 19.90 4.64
C PHE A 62 8.73 18.94 4.05
N GLY A 63 9.04 18.28 2.92
CA GLY A 63 8.17 17.28 2.31
C GLY A 63 7.95 16.06 3.22
N LEU A 64 9.00 15.53 3.83
CA LEU A 64 8.90 14.43 4.79
C LEU A 64 8.10 14.82 6.03
N LEU A 65 8.30 16.02 6.56
CA LEU A 65 7.55 16.52 7.72
C LEU A 65 6.06 16.65 7.40
N ALA A 66 5.71 17.17 6.22
CA ALA A 66 4.33 17.24 5.75
C ALA A 66 3.71 15.84 5.63
N MET A 67 4.42 14.86 5.04
CA MET A 67 3.95 13.49 4.95
C MET A 67 3.75 12.84 6.34
N ALA A 68 4.68 13.02 7.27
CA ALA A 68 4.54 12.50 8.63
C ALA A 68 3.30 13.06 9.34
N GLY A 69 3.01 14.35 9.14
CA GLY A 69 1.77 14.98 9.60
C GLY A 69 0.52 14.31 9.03
N THR A 70 0.48 14.08 7.72
CA THR A 70 -0.67 13.42 7.06
C THR A 70 -0.87 11.98 7.51
N ALA A 71 0.20 11.19 7.66
CA ALA A 71 0.12 9.81 8.11
C ALA A 71 -0.51 9.70 9.51
N SER A 72 -0.13 10.61 10.41
CA SER A 72 -0.69 10.70 11.76
C SER A 72 -2.19 10.99 11.74
N LEU A 73 -2.63 11.94 10.90
CA LEU A 73 -4.04 12.27 10.75
C LEU A 73 -4.85 11.09 10.19
N LEU A 74 -4.35 10.44 9.14
CA LEU A 74 -5.01 9.26 8.55
C LEU A 74 -5.18 8.14 9.59
N MET A 75 -4.15 7.86 10.40
CA MET A 75 -4.25 6.86 11.48
C MET A 75 -5.34 7.22 12.50
N THR A 76 -5.45 8.50 12.89
CA THR A 76 -6.52 8.92 13.81
C THR A 76 -7.92 8.80 13.20
N MET A 77 -8.06 9.02 11.88
CA MET A 77 -9.33 8.81 11.18
C MET A 77 -9.70 7.32 11.14
N ILE A 78 -8.74 6.44 10.86
CA ILE A 78 -8.95 4.98 10.86
C ILE A 78 -9.34 4.51 12.26
N ALA A 79 -8.61 4.92 13.30
CA ALA A 79 -8.96 4.60 14.69
C ALA A 79 -10.36 5.13 15.05
N GLY A 80 -10.71 6.32 14.60
CA GLY A 80 -12.03 6.91 14.79
C GLY A 80 -13.15 6.29 13.95
N SER A 81 -12.84 5.55 12.88
CA SER A 81 -13.84 4.86 12.03
C SER A 81 -14.31 3.55 12.63
N GLN A 82 -13.44 2.85 13.38
CA GLN A 82 -13.77 1.60 14.06
C GLN A 82 -14.88 1.76 15.12
N SER A 83 -15.01 2.94 15.72
CA SER A 83 -16.05 3.17 16.72
C SER A 83 -17.46 3.23 16.11
N GLY A 84 -17.60 3.75 14.89
CA GLY A 84 -18.89 3.78 14.19
C GLY A 84 -19.34 2.39 13.73
N THR A 85 -18.42 1.60 13.17
CA THR A 85 -18.73 0.22 12.77
C THR A 85 -19.06 -0.66 13.98
N MET A 86 -18.35 -0.47 15.10
CA MET A 86 -18.64 -1.19 16.34
C MET A 86 -19.99 -0.80 16.94
N ALA A 87 -20.36 0.49 16.92
CA ALA A 87 -21.67 0.94 17.39
C ALA A 87 -22.83 0.36 16.56
N ALA A 88 -22.69 0.35 15.23
CA ALA A 88 -23.66 -0.26 14.33
C ALA A 88 -23.81 -1.76 14.58
N ALA A 89 -22.69 -2.49 14.72
CA ALA A 89 -22.70 -3.93 15.01
C ALA A 89 -23.35 -4.26 16.37
N VAL A 90 -23.17 -3.40 17.37
CA VAL A 90 -23.81 -3.53 18.70
C VAL A 90 -25.33 -3.32 18.58
N ALA A 91 -25.76 -2.26 17.87
CA ALA A 91 -27.18 -2.02 17.61
C ALA A 91 -27.84 -3.16 16.82
N GLU A 92 -27.19 -3.64 15.76
CA GLU A 92 -27.65 -4.78 14.96
C GLU A 92 -27.80 -6.05 15.79
N SER A 93 -26.80 -6.36 16.63
CA SER A 93 -26.87 -7.48 17.55
C SER A 93 -28.06 -7.37 18.51
N ARG A 94 -28.43 -6.16 18.96
CA ARG A 94 -29.62 -5.97 19.79
C ARG A 94 -30.91 -6.17 19.03
N PHE A 95 -31.01 -5.66 17.81
CA PHE A 95 -32.18 -5.91 16.97
C PHE A 95 -32.37 -7.40 16.72
N GLU A 96 -31.30 -8.17 16.50
CA GLU A 96 -31.41 -9.62 16.34
C GLU A 96 -31.91 -10.33 17.61
N VAL A 97 -31.41 -9.95 18.78
CA VAL A 97 -31.92 -10.49 20.06
C VAL A 97 -33.40 -10.17 20.26
N LEU A 98 -33.82 -8.93 19.94
CA LEU A 98 -35.21 -8.52 20.05
C LEU A 98 -36.11 -9.20 19.02
N ARG A 99 -35.63 -9.45 17.79
CA ARG A 99 -36.33 -10.23 16.77
C ARG A 99 -36.56 -11.67 17.22
N ALA A 100 -35.56 -12.28 17.86
CA ALA A 100 -35.65 -13.63 18.41
C ALA A 100 -36.52 -13.72 19.69
N THR A 101 -36.80 -12.59 20.33
CA THR A 101 -37.64 -12.51 21.53
C THR A 101 -39.11 -12.40 21.14
N ALA A 102 -39.98 -13.19 21.78
CA ALA A 102 -41.43 -13.11 21.57
C ALA A 102 -41.97 -11.72 21.96
N CYS A 103 -42.95 -11.19 21.23
CA CYS A 103 -43.46 -9.84 21.47
C CYS A 103 -43.89 -9.55 22.91
N ALA A 104 -44.51 -10.53 23.57
CA ALA A 104 -44.98 -10.40 24.95
C ALA A 104 -43.82 -10.31 25.97
N SER A 105 -42.63 -10.82 25.64
CA SER A 105 -41.46 -10.81 26.52
C SER A 105 -40.43 -9.73 26.16
N ARG A 106 -40.66 -8.93 25.11
CA ARG A 106 -39.80 -7.79 24.77
C ARG A 106 -39.96 -6.66 25.77
N THR A 107 -38.84 -6.20 26.30
CA THR A 107 -38.77 -5.10 27.28
C THR A 107 -37.73 -4.06 26.86
N SER A 108 -37.91 -2.83 27.33
CA SER A 108 -36.88 -1.79 27.27
C SER A 108 -35.79 -2.06 28.31
N GLY A 109 -34.56 -1.62 28.04
CA GLY A 109 -33.46 -1.82 28.98
C GLY A 109 -32.18 -1.12 28.56
N SER A 110 -31.13 -1.32 29.35
CA SER A 110 -29.79 -0.85 29.05
C SER A 110 -28.75 -1.86 29.48
N THR A 111 -27.65 -1.94 28.74
CA THR A 111 -26.49 -2.75 29.12
C THR A 111 -25.21 -2.15 28.56
N VAL A 112 -24.06 -2.74 28.88
CA VAL A 112 -22.77 -2.35 28.32
C VAL A 112 -22.22 -3.53 27.54
N SER A 113 -22.02 -3.35 26.23
CA SER A 113 -21.48 -4.37 25.34
C SER A 113 -20.17 -3.86 24.73
N ARG A 114 -19.09 -4.64 24.88
CA ARG A 114 -17.75 -4.30 24.32
C ARG A 114 -17.27 -2.88 24.69
N GLY A 115 -17.57 -2.43 25.91
CA GLY A 115 -17.20 -1.08 26.40
C GLY A 115 -18.06 0.06 25.86
N ILE A 116 -19.15 -0.25 25.15
CA ILE A 116 -20.14 0.70 24.66
C ILE A 116 -21.40 0.57 25.50
N SER A 117 -21.92 1.70 25.99
CA SER A 117 -23.21 1.72 26.71
C SER A 117 -24.34 1.71 25.68
N GLU A 118 -25.26 0.77 25.78
CA GLU A 118 -26.41 0.65 24.90
C GLU A 118 -27.71 0.68 25.71
N ALA A 119 -28.71 1.37 25.20
CA ALA A 119 -30.05 1.45 25.77
C ALA A 119 -31.08 1.27 24.67
N TRP A 120 -32.12 0.49 24.90
CA TRP A 120 -33.19 0.29 23.93
C TRP A 120 -34.56 0.56 24.55
N THR A 121 -35.40 1.21 23.77
CA THR A 121 -36.80 1.48 24.10
C THR A 121 -37.69 0.76 23.11
N ARG A 122 -38.85 0.30 23.60
CA ARG A 122 -39.86 -0.40 22.82
C ARG A 122 -41.18 0.36 22.94
N ILE A 123 -41.81 0.63 21.81
CA ILE A 123 -43.19 1.11 21.72
C ILE A 123 -44.00 -0.02 21.09
N ALA A 124 -45.03 -0.50 21.79
CA ALA A 124 -45.90 -1.57 21.31
C ALA A 124 -46.91 -1.04 20.29
N LEU A 125 -46.95 -1.62 19.09
CA LEU A 125 -47.99 -1.35 18.09
C LEU A 125 -48.84 -2.63 17.88
N ALA A 126 -49.95 -2.49 17.15
CA ALA A 126 -50.93 -3.56 16.99
C ALA A 126 -50.41 -4.82 16.26
N ARG A 127 -49.37 -4.69 15.42
CA ARG A 127 -48.81 -5.78 14.60
C ARG A 127 -47.27 -5.80 14.57
N ALA A 128 -46.64 -4.91 15.33
CA ALA A 128 -45.20 -4.74 15.37
C ALA A 128 -44.82 -4.00 16.64
N ASP A 129 -43.55 -4.05 17.00
CA ASP A 129 -42.96 -3.16 17.98
C ASP A 129 -42.04 -2.17 17.26
N ASP A 130 -42.16 -0.89 17.58
CA ASP A 130 -41.17 0.11 17.21
C ASP A 130 -40.06 0.12 18.26
N VAL A 131 -38.83 -0.14 17.84
CA VAL A 131 -37.68 -0.29 18.71
C VAL A 131 -36.63 0.74 18.35
N THR A 132 -36.23 1.54 19.33
CA THR A 132 -35.12 2.49 19.20
C THR A 132 -33.97 2.04 20.09
N VAL A 133 -32.80 1.79 19.50
CA VAL A 133 -31.56 1.46 20.20
C VAL A 133 -30.63 2.66 20.16
N THR A 134 -30.30 3.21 21.32
CA THR A 134 -29.35 4.29 21.51
C THR A 134 -28.03 3.73 22.04
N VAL A 135 -26.96 4.01 21.32
CA VAL A 135 -25.62 3.52 21.60
C VAL A 135 -24.72 4.69 21.94
N THR A 136 -24.07 4.66 23.10
CA THR A 136 -23.18 5.72 23.61
C THR A 136 -21.74 5.22 23.70
N PHE A 137 -20.85 5.89 22.99
CA PHE A 137 -19.42 5.58 22.92
C PHE A 137 -18.56 6.85 23.05
N VAL A 138 -17.31 6.71 23.49
CA VAL A 138 -16.38 7.84 23.60
C VAL A 138 -15.58 7.99 22.31
N ARG A 139 -15.67 9.15 21.67
CA ARG A 139 -14.88 9.53 20.48
C ARG A 139 -14.12 10.81 20.78
N ASN A 140 -12.79 10.81 20.65
CA ASN A 140 -11.92 11.96 20.96
C ASN A 140 -12.20 12.57 22.36
N ARG A 141 -12.27 11.73 23.40
CA ARG A 141 -12.60 12.10 24.79
C ARG A 141 -13.98 12.74 25.00
N ARG A 142 -14.86 12.74 24.00
CA ARG A 142 -16.25 13.19 24.13
C ARG A 142 -17.19 11.99 23.99
N ALA A 143 -18.16 11.89 24.88
CA ALA A 143 -19.26 10.94 24.71
C ALA A 143 -20.09 11.35 23.48
N ARG A 144 -20.39 10.38 22.63
CA ARG A 144 -21.28 10.50 21.48
C ARG A 144 -22.34 9.43 21.60
N ALA A 145 -23.58 9.82 21.36
CA ALA A 145 -24.71 8.92 21.28
C ALA A 145 -25.20 8.85 19.83
N GLU A 146 -25.53 7.65 19.38
CA GLU A 146 -26.12 7.38 18.07
C GLU A 146 -27.36 6.52 18.27
N SER A 147 -28.46 6.88 17.61
CA SER A 147 -29.75 6.22 17.76
C SER A 147 -30.14 5.52 16.45
N PHE A 148 -30.49 4.24 16.55
CA PHE A 148 -30.97 3.42 15.46
C PHE A 148 -32.40 3.02 15.74
N GLN A 149 -33.28 3.12 14.74
CA GLN A 149 -34.68 2.75 14.85
C GLN A 149 -35.00 1.62 13.89
N SER A 150 -35.79 0.64 14.35
CA SER A 150 -36.29 -0.46 13.53
C SER A 150 -37.68 -0.87 13.98
N PHE A 151 -38.52 -1.25 13.02
CA PHE A 151 -39.78 -1.94 13.28
C PHE A 151 -39.54 -3.45 13.31
N ILE A 152 -40.04 -4.13 14.34
CA ILE A 152 -39.93 -5.58 14.50
C ILE A 152 -41.34 -6.16 14.54
N PRO A 153 -41.74 -7.02 13.60
CA PRO A 153 -43.08 -7.59 13.59
C PRO A 153 -43.34 -8.46 14.83
N CYS A 154 -44.63 -8.54 15.14
CA CYS A 154 -45.25 -9.64 15.85
C CYS A 154 -45.93 -10.53 14.80
#